data_AF-A0A4Q4TZS5-F1
#
_entry.id   AF-A0A4Q4TZS5-F1
#
_cell.length_a   1.000
_cell.length_b   1.000
_cell.length_c   1.000
_cell.angle_alpha   90.00
_cell.angle_beta   90.00
_cell.angle_gamma   90.00
#
_symmetry.space_group_name_H-M   'P 1'
#
loop_
_entity.id
_entity.type
_entity.pdbx_description
1 polymer ?
#
loop_
_entity_poly.entity_id
_entity_poly.type
_entity_poly.pdbx_seq_one_letter_code
_entity_poly.pdbx_strand_id
1 'polypeptide(L)'
;MYTPFLSFCTIGATVDDCQAVLGDIRAHNGTISVAGGLCMNWWEGTCLARVCAREIGSVFTQDACWIADAIEEYALNVCVAKGDSGVVADCEDHSRACGQYRFWLQSFP
;
A
#
# COMPACT_ATOMS: atom_id res chain seq x y z
N MET A 1 1.45 -4.45 -22.63
CA MET A 1 0.75 -5.25 -21.60
C MET A 1 0.76 -4.38 -20.36
N TYR A 2 -0.40 -3.89 -19.93
CA TYR A 2 -0.54 -2.78 -18.98
C TYR A 2 -0.06 -3.19 -17.58
N THR A 3 1.01 -2.58 -17.09
CA THR A 3 1.40 -2.60 -15.67
C THR A 3 0.88 -1.31 -15.03
N PRO A 4 -0.24 -1.31 -14.30
CA PRO A 4 -0.78 -0.07 -13.77
C PRO A 4 -0.16 0.34 -12.44
N PHE A 5 0.79 -0.43 -11.89
CA PHE A 5 1.38 -0.18 -10.57
C PHE A 5 2.71 0.56 -10.68
N LEU A 6 2.70 1.85 -10.36
CA LEU A 6 3.92 2.63 -10.24
C LEU A 6 4.38 2.69 -8.79
N SER A 7 5.66 2.36 -8.59
CA SER A 7 6.37 2.35 -7.32
C SER A 7 7.24 3.61 -7.17
N PHE A 8 7.04 4.38 -6.11
CA PHE A 8 7.87 5.56 -5.79
C PHE A 8 8.58 5.36 -4.45
N CYS A 9 9.90 5.59 -4.43
CA CYS A 9 10.76 5.31 -3.29
C CYS A 9 11.15 6.60 -2.52
N THR A 10 11.02 6.61 -1.18
CA THR A 10 11.49 7.72 -0.30
C THR A 10 12.09 7.18 1.01
N ILE A 11 13.28 7.60 1.43
CA ILE A 11 14.04 7.11 2.61
C ILE A 11 13.17 6.55 3.77
N GLY A 12 13.37 5.27 4.14
CA GLY A 12 12.79 4.67 5.35
C GLY A 12 12.47 3.16 5.33
N ALA A 13 12.19 2.65 6.55
CA ALA A 13 11.56 1.38 7.01
C ALA A 13 12.45 0.14 6.96
N THR A 14 12.36 -0.69 8.00
CA THR A 14 12.97 -2.02 7.98
C THR A 14 12.08 -3.01 7.23
N VAL A 15 12.70 -3.95 6.53
CA VAL A 15 11.98 -5.00 5.79
C VAL A 15 11.15 -5.86 6.74
N ASP A 16 11.70 -6.22 7.90
CA ASP A 16 11.07 -7.12 8.87
C ASP A 16 9.77 -6.53 9.43
N ASP A 17 9.77 -5.26 9.84
CA ASP A 17 8.56 -4.56 10.31
C ASP A 17 7.49 -4.53 9.21
N CYS A 18 7.89 -4.25 7.97
CA CYS A 18 6.95 -4.23 6.86
C CYS A 18 6.41 -5.62 6.50
N GLN A 19 7.21 -6.67 6.63
CA GLN A 19 6.73 -8.04 6.44
C GLN A 19 5.70 -8.42 7.51
N ALA A 20 5.87 -7.98 8.76
CA ALA A 20 4.88 -8.18 9.81
C ALA A 20 3.55 -7.48 9.49
N VAL A 21 3.61 -6.22 9.06
CA VAL A 21 2.41 -5.49 8.59
C VAL A 21 1.70 -6.21 7.43
N LEU A 22 2.45 -6.72 6.45
CA LEU A 22 1.86 -7.50 5.35
C LEU A 22 1.25 -8.81 5.84
N GLY A 23 1.86 -9.44 6.84
CA GLY A 23 1.30 -10.60 7.54
C GLY A 23 -0.06 -10.30 8.16
N ASP A 24 -0.21 -9.15 8.83
CA ASP A 24 -1.48 -8.72 9.42
C ASP A 24 -2.56 -8.45 8.37
N ILE A 25 -2.18 -7.83 7.24
CA ILE A 25 -3.11 -7.63 6.12
C ILE A 25 -3.59 -8.99 5.60
N ARG A 26 -2.68 -9.96 5.38
CA ARG A 26 -3.04 -11.32 4.93
C ARG A 26 -3.88 -12.08 5.95
N ALA A 27 -3.66 -11.83 7.24
CA ALA A 27 -4.46 -12.43 8.30
C ALA A 27 -5.91 -11.92 8.32
N HIS A 28 -6.20 -10.79 7.65
CA HIS A 28 -7.55 -10.35 7.38
C HIS A 28 -8.22 -11.31 6.39
N ASN A 29 -8.82 -12.39 6.91
CA ASN A 29 -9.39 -13.47 6.13
C ASN A 29 -10.65 -13.01 5.37
N GLY A 30 -10.46 -12.40 4.21
CA GLY A 30 -11.52 -11.92 3.33
C GLY A 30 -11.19 -10.62 2.59
N THR A 31 -12.25 -9.87 2.29
CA THR A 31 -12.18 -8.64 1.50
C THR A 31 -12.03 -7.41 2.39
N ILE A 32 -11.07 -6.55 2.06
CA ILE A 32 -10.94 -5.22 2.66
C ILE A 32 -11.79 -4.25 1.84
N SER A 33 -12.66 -3.51 2.52
CA SER A 33 -13.47 -2.44 1.92
C SER A 33 -13.14 -1.09 2.57
N VAL A 34 -12.77 -0.12 1.75
CA VAL A 34 -12.42 1.25 2.18
C VAL A 34 -13.29 2.24 1.43
N ALA A 35 -14.03 3.08 2.15
CA ALA A 35 -14.83 4.13 1.54
C ALA A 35 -13.94 5.24 0.97
N GLY A 36 -14.36 5.79 -0.17
CA GLY A 36 -13.66 6.84 -0.89
C GLY A 36 -13.33 8.07 -0.03
N GLY A 37 -12.07 8.48 -0.06
CA GLY A 37 -11.53 9.56 0.78
C GLY A 37 -11.00 9.10 2.14
N LEU A 38 -11.14 7.81 2.48
CA LEU A 38 -10.62 7.23 3.71
C LEU A 38 -9.46 6.26 3.44
N CYS A 39 -8.73 5.94 4.50
CA CYS A 39 -7.66 4.96 4.48
C CYS A 39 -7.73 4.03 5.68
N MET A 40 -7.47 2.75 5.43
CA MET A 40 -7.17 1.77 6.47
C MET A 40 -5.66 1.74 6.72
N ASN A 41 -5.24 1.62 7.97
CA ASN A 41 -3.84 1.70 8.37
C ASN A 41 -3.46 0.47 9.19
N TRP A 42 -2.25 -0.02 8.97
CA TRP A 42 -1.57 -1.02 9.78
C TRP A 42 -0.19 -0.49 10.14
N TRP A 43 0.26 -0.79 11.35
CA TRP A 43 1.51 -0.28 11.88
C TRP A 43 2.23 -1.36 12.68
N GLU A 44 3.49 -1.61 12.36
CA GLU A 44 4.39 -2.42 13.17
C GLU A 44 5.76 -1.74 13.22
N GLY A 45 6.32 -1.56 14.41
CA GLY A 45 7.64 -0.93 14.59
C GLY A 45 7.79 0.38 13.82
N THR A 46 8.66 0.37 12.81
CA THR A 46 8.96 1.51 11.93
C THR A 46 8.14 1.55 10.64
N CYS A 47 7.25 0.58 10.38
CA CYS A 47 6.51 0.45 9.12
C CYS A 47 5.02 0.76 9.26
N LEU A 48 4.52 1.68 8.44
CA LEU A 48 3.11 1.98 8.23
C LEU A 48 2.68 1.47 6.85
N ALA A 49 1.75 0.51 6.80
CA ALA A 49 0.97 0.27 5.59
C ALA A 49 -0.34 1.06 5.62
N ARG A 50 -0.69 1.69 4.50
CA ARG A 50 -1.95 2.43 4.37
C ARG A 50 -2.65 2.07 3.07
N VAL A 51 -3.88 1.57 3.15
CA VAL A 51 -4.75 1.26 2.02
C VAL A 51 -5.81 2.34 1.90
N CYS A 52 -5.69 3.25 0.92
CA CYS A 52 -6.62 4.35 0.71
C CYS A 52 -7.53 4.11 -0.49
N ALA A 53 -8.82 4.34 -0.33
CA ALA A 53 -9.74 4.53 -1.45
C ALA A 53 -9.76 6.01 -1.82
N ARG A 54 -9.60 6.34 -3.11
CA ARG A 54 -9.45 7.74 -3.55
C ARG A 54 -10.74 8.38 -3.99
N GLU A 55 -11.55 7.66 -4.76
CA GLU A 55 -12.75 8.19 -5.40
C GLU A 55 -13.87 8.41 -4.37
N ILE A 56 -14.10 9.66 -3.96
CA ILE A 56 -15.15 10.04 -3.01
C ILE A 56 -16.52 9.59 -3.53
N GLY A 57 -17.32 8.94 -2.68
CA GLY A 57 -18.62 8.40 -3.06
C GLY A 57 -18.56 6.97 -3.66
N SER A 58 -17.37 6.39 -3.77
CA SER A 58 -17.16 4.97 -4.09
C SER A 58 -16.69 4.18 -2.87
N VAL A 59 -16.62 2.85 -3.00
CA VAL A 59 -15.97 1.97 -2.04
C VAL A 59 -14.96 1.11 -2.81
N PHE A 60 -13.69 1.25 -2.47
CA PHE A 60 -12.67 0.31 -2.94
C PHE A 60 -12.84 -0.99 -2.18
N THR A 61 -12.99 -2.10 -2.87
CA THR A 61 -13.14 -3.43 -2.27
C THR A 61 -12.20 -4.40 -2.96
N GLN A 62 -11.32 -5.05 -2.19
CA GLN A 62 -10.42 -6.04 -2.75
C GLN A 62 -9.96 -7.08 -1.71
N ASP A 63 -9.60 -8.26 -2.20
CA ASP A 63 -9.05 -9.33 -1.37
C ASP A 63 -7.79 -8.88 -0.61
N ALA A 64 -7.71 -9.21 0.68
CA ALA A 64 -6.63 -8.77 1.53
C ALA A 64 -5.28 -9.37 1.12
N CYS A 65 -5.25 -10.64 0.69
CA CYS A 65 -4.03 -11.26 0.18
C CYS A 65 -3.57 -10.57 -1.11
N TRP A 66 -4.50 -10.25 -2.02
CA TRP A 66 -4.16 -9.48 -3.22
C TRP A 66 -3.56 -8.11 -2.89
N ILE A 67 -4.10 -7.40 -1.90
CA ILE A 67 -3.55 -6.10 -1.46
C ILE A 67 -2.14 -6.29 -0.90
N ALA A 68 -1.94 -7.27 -0.03
CA ALA A 68 -0.64 -7.55 0.56
C ALA A 68 0.41 -7.95 -0.50
N ASP A 69 0.03 -8.80 -1.45
CA ASP A 69 0.90 -9.23 -2.54
C ASP A 69 1.30 -8.06 -3.45
N ALA A 70 0.35 -7.17 -3.76
CA ALA A 70 0.65 -5.96 -4.53
C ALA A 70 1.61 -5.02 -3.78
N ILE A 71 1.41 -4.83 -2.47
CA ILE A 71 2.33 -4.00 -1.67
C ILE A 71 3.71 -4.68 -1.57
N GLU A 72 3.76 -6.00 -1.41
CA GLU A 72 5.03 -6.73 -1.36
C GLU A 72 5.80 -6.63 -2.67
N GLU A 73 5.14 -6.93 -3.79
CA GLU A 73 5.74 -6.94 -5.12
C GLU A 73 6.24 -5.55 -5.51
N TYR A 74 5.43 -4.51 -5.32
CA TYR A 74 5.70 -3.19 -5.89
C TYR A 74 6.24 -2.15 -4.90
N ALA A 75 6.12 -2.34 -3.58
CA ALA A 75 6.69 -1.42 -2.58
C ALA A 75 7.81 -2.06 -1.76
N LEU A 76 7.57 -3.23 -1.16
CA LEU A 76 8.55 -3.86 -0.28
C LEU A 76 9.81 -4.30 -1.04
N ASN A 77 9.64 -5.10 -2.09
CA ASN A 77 10.75 -5.67 -2.85
C ASN A 77 11.48 -4.63 -3.71
N VAL A 78 10.81 -3.53 -4.06
CA VAL A 78 11.33 -2.51 -4.98
C VAL A 78 11.96 -1.32 -4.25
N CYS A 79 11.32 -0.84 -3.18
CA CYS A 79 11.73 0.33 -2.40
C CYS A 79 12.28 -0.06 -1.01
N VAL A 80 11.49 -0.76 -0.18
CA VAL A 80 11.87 -0.96 1.24
C VAL A 80 13.11 -1.81 1.39
N ALA A 81 13.27 -2.83 0.55
CA ALA A 81 14.49 -3.64 0.48
C ALA A 81 15.76 -2.82 0.15
N LYS A 82 15.60 -1.59 -0.35
CA LYS A 82 16.70 -0.64 -0.64
C LYS A 82 16.81 0.48 0.39
N GLY A 83 16.02 0.43 1.47
CA GLY A 83 16.00 1.43 2.52
C GLY A 83 15.09 2.62 2.23
N ASP A 84 14.11 2.47 1.33
CA ASP A 84 13.13 3.50 0.97
C ASP A 84 11.68 3.02 1.20
N SER A 85 10.81 3.88 1.70
CA SER A 85 9.35 3.72 1.67
C SER A 85 8.82 3.58 0.24
N GLY A 86 7.72 2.83 0.04
CA GLY A 86 7.10 2.62 -1.27
C GLY A 86 5.66 3.11 -1.36
N VAL A 87 5.20 3.42 -2.58
CA VAL A 87 3.80 3.75 -2.90
C VAL A 87 3.35 2.91 -4.06
N VAL A 88 2.16 2.32 -3.99
CA VAL A 88 1.53 1.55 -5.07
C VAL A 88 0.20 2.22 -5.40
N ALA A 89 -0.06 2.53 -6.67
CA ALA A 89 -1.34 3.09 -7.12
C ALA A 89 -1.69 2.55 -8.50
N ASP A 90 -2.95 2.63 -8.90
CA ASP A 90 -3.45 2.29 -10.24
C ASP A 90 -3.42 3.48 -11.22
N CYS A 91 -2.63 4.50 -10.93
CA CYS A 91 -2.45 5.63 -11.84
C CYS A 91 -1.05 6.24 -11.76
N GLU A 92 -0.63 6.86 -12.87
CA GLU A 92 0.74 7.33 -13.05
C GLU A 92 1.03 8.68 -12.38
N ASP A 93 0.01 9.52 -12.20
CA ASP A 93 0.16 10.82 -11.58
C ASP A 93 -0.26 10.80 -10.10
N HIS A 94 0.69 10.54 -9.21
CA HIS A 94 0.45 10.52 -7.77
C HIS A 94 0.13 11.90 -7.17
N SER A 95 0.33 12.99 -7.91
CA SER A 95 0.00 14.35 -7.49
C SER A 95 -1.47 14.72 -7.73
N ARG A 96 -2.13 14.05 -8.69
CA ARG A 96 -3.54 14.29 -9.05
C ARG A 96 -4.48 13.29 -8.41
N ALA A 97 -5.78 13.59 -8.39
CA ALA A 97 -6.86 12.70 -7.96
C ALA A 97 -7.21 11.65 -9.04
N CYS A 98 -6.23 10.86 -9.47
CA CYS A 98 -6.46 9.71 -10.35
C CYS A 98 -6.44 8.38 -9.59
N GLY A 99 -7.01 7.34 -10.21
CA GLY A 99 -7.00 5.98 -9.67
C GLY A 99 -8.05 5.73 -8.59
N GLN A 100 -8.34 4.47 -8.34
CA GLN A 100 -9.30 4.00 -7.34
C GLN A 100 -8.63 3.81 -5.97
N TYR A 101 -7.35 3.45 -5.94
CA TYR A 101 -6.64 3.19 -4.69
C TYR A 101 -5.22 3.75 -4.65
N ARG A 102 -4.70 3.84 -3.42
CA ARG A 102 -3.29 4.07 -3.16
C ARG A 102 -2.86 3.31 -1.92
N PHE A 103 -1.81 2.50 -2.06
CA PHE A 103 -1.18 1.82 -0.96
C PHE A 103 0.15 2.49 -0.63
N TRP A 104 0.39 2.76 0.63
CA TRP A 104 1.67 3.27 1.11
C TRP A 104 2.31 2.21 1.98
N LEU A 105 3.63 2.13 1.91
CA LEU A 105 4.48 1.40 2.84
C LEU A 105 5.56 2.37 3.29
N GLN A 106 5.28 3.12 4.35
CA GLN A 106 6.09 4.24 4.81
C GLN A 106 6.82 3.92 6.08
N SER A 107 7.99 4.54 6.26
CA SER A 107 8.62 4.62 7.57
C SER A 107 8.37 5.89 8.29
N PHE A 108 8.22 5.76 9.59
CA PHE A 108 8.33 6.87 10.51
C PHE A 108 9.58 6.62 11.38
N PRO A 109 10.57 7.51 11.33
CA PRO A 109 11.67 7.51 12.29
C PRO A 109 11.21 7.89 13.70
#